data_AF-A0A0V1Q5Z3-F1
#
_entry.id   AF-A0A0V1Q5Z3-F1
#
_cell.length_a   1.000
_cell.length_b   1.000
_cell.length_c   1.000
_cell.angle_alpha   90.00
_cell.angle_beta   90.00
_cell.angle_gamma   90.00
#
_symmetry.space_group_name_H-M   'P 1'
#
loop_
_entity.id
_entity.type
_entity.pdbx_description
1 polymer ?
#
loop_
_entity_poly.entity_id
_entity_poly.type
_entity_poly.pdbx_seq_one_letter_code
_entity_poly.pdbx_strand_id
1 'polypeptide(L)'
;MGLYVDDDEDSSVYLIYSSNANGKGTNGALRISKLTNDGLDIEIENVATGRGQLESPVIFKQDNKYTLMVSHTSGWASNDNVYVQADSIAELMNGSFSLFLAPEGTHTFDSQCHYAFPLSGVSGNYSNFVYMGDRYINPGLNNSEYCWTPINVTNSGVSLMDAHTWTFKNKEFVTQGSWNQEI
;
A
#
# COMPACT_ATOMS: atom_id res chain seq x y z
N MET A 1 -8.79 -6.51 2.45
CA MET A 1 -8.36 -6.10 3.81
C MET A 1 -6.86 -6.25 3.90
N GLY A 2 -6.23 -5.64 4.90
CA GLY A 2 -4.81 -5.79 5.23
C GLY A 2 -4.63 -5.82 6.74
N LEU A 3 -3.50 -6.36 7.20
CA LEU A 3 -3.08 -6.37 8.59
C LEU A 3 -1.75 -5.63 8.73
N TYR A 4 -1.60 -4.90 9.82
CA TYR A 4 -0.36 -4.23 10.18
C TYR A 4 -0.05 -4.50 11.65
N VAL A 5 1.21 -4.82 11.94
CA VAL A 5 1.73 -4.96 13.30
C VAL A 5 2.69 -3.80 13.51
N ASP A 6 2.42 -2.98 14.51
CA ASP A 6 3.27 -1.84 14.83
C ASP A 6 4.53 -2.26 15.58
N ASP A 7 5.55 -1.42 15.52
CA ASP A 7 6.80 -1.59 16.27
C ASP A 7 6.79 -0.88 17.63
N ASP A 8 5.59 -0.58 18.15
CA ASP A 8 5.39 -0.06 19.50
C ASP A 8 5.70 -1.12 20.56
N GLU A 9 5.76 -0.70 21.83
CA GLU A 9 6.12 -1.60 22.94
C GLU A 9 5.17 -2.81 23.09
N ASP A 10 3.91 -2.63 22.71
CA ASP A 10 2.86 -3.64 22.81
C ASP A 10 2.70 -4.51 21.54
N SER A 11 3.41 -4.20 20.45
CA SER A 11 3.22 -4.80 19.12
C SER A 11 1.75 -4.75 18.67
N SER A 12 1.13 -3.57 18.80
CA SER A 12 -0.27 -3.33 18.48
C SER A 12 -0.62 -3.81 17.07
N VAL A 13 -1.70 -4.58 16.94
CA VAL A 13 -2.16 -5.12 15.65
C VAL A 13 -3.36 -4.33 15.15
N TYR A 14 -3.35 -3.97 13.86
CA TYR A 14 -4.40 -3.22 13.21
C TYR A 14 -4.96 -3.96 12.00
N LEU A 15 -6.29 -4.00 11.92
CA LEU A 15 -7.04 -4.45 10.74
C LEU A 15 -7.45 -3.23 9.91
N ILE A 16 -7.11 -3.27 8.62
CA ILE A 16 -7.47 -2.23 7.66
C ILE A 16 -8.38 -2.83 6.59
N TYR A 17 -9.54 -2.23 6.38
CA TYR A 17 -10.56 -2.86 5.55
C TYR A 17 -11.54 -1.87 4.94
N SER A 18 -11.99 -2.21 3.74
CA SER A 18 -13.13 -1.56 3.09
C SER A 18 -14.41 -2.13 3.67
N SER A 19 -15.37 -1.25 3.98
CA SER A 19 -16.67 -1.62 4.51
C SER A 19 -17.77 -0.86 3.81
N ASN A 20 -19.00 -1.33 3.99
CA ASN A 20 -20.17 -0.52 3.70
C ASN A 20 -20.22 0.69 4.64
N ALA A 21 -20.79 1.79 4.17
CA ALA A 21 -21.12 2.95 5.00
C ALA A 21 -22.51 3.45 4.67
N ASN A 22 -23.20 3.99 5.68
CA ASN A 22 -24.56 4.49 5.56
C ASN A 22 -24.65 5.49 4.40
N GLY A 23 -25.51 5.19 3.42
CA GLY A 23 -25.72 6.02 2.24
C GLY A 23 -24.61 5.98 1.18
N LYS A 24 -23.56 5.16 1.33
CA LYS A 24 -22.41 5.09 0.40
C LYS A 24 -22.21 3.72 -0.28
N GLY A 25 -23.04 2.72 0.05
CA GLY A 25 -23.02 1.40 -0.60
C GLY A 25 -21.76 0.58 -0.32
N THR A 26 -21.48 -0.40 -1.20
CA THR A 26 -20.29 -1.27 -1.14
C THR A 26 -19.00 -0.44 -1.17
N ASN A 27 -18.05 -0.80 -0.31
CA ASN A 27 -16.78 -0.08 -0.13
C ASN A 27 -16.97 1.41 0.22
N GLY A 28 -18.12 1.79 0.79
CA GLY A 28 -18.46 3.16 1.14
C GLY A 28 -17.58 3.81 2.22
N ALA A 29 -16.78 3.03 2.96
CA ALA A 29 -15.76 3.53 3.87
C ALA A 29 -14.49 2.67 3.86
N LEU A 30 -13.33 3.30 4.01
CA LEU A 30 -12.11 2.65 4.50
C LEU A 30 -12.01 2.83 6.02
N ARG A 31 -11.60 1.77 6.71
CA ARG A 31 -11.58 1.63 8.16
C ARG A 31 -10.25 1.09 8.66
N ILE A 32 -9.83 1.55 9.83
CA ILE A 32 -8.74 0.98 10.62
C ILE A 32 -9.28 0.71 12.03
N SER A 33 -9.07 -0.51 12.53
CA SER A 33 -9.44 -0.93 13.88
C SER A 33 -8.24 -1.58 14.56
N LYS A 34 -8.04 -1.31 15.85
CA LYS A 34 -7.05 -2.03 16.67
C LYS A 34 -7.65 -3.36 17.10
N LEU A 35 -6.88 -4.43 16.99
CA LEU A 35 -7.26 -5.76 17.44
C LEU A 35 -6.81 -6.00 18.88
N THR A 36 -7.46 -6.93 19.56
CA THR A 36 -6.98 -7.50 20.82
C THR A 36 -5.60 -8.12 20.65
N ASN A 37 -4.83 -8.26 21.74
CA ASN A 37 -3.46 -8.79 21.69
C ASN A 37 -3.36 -10.23 21.13
N ASP A 38 -4.43 -11.02 21.21
CA ASP A 38 -4.51 -12.35 20.59
C ASP A 38 -4.88 -12.31 19.10
N GLY A 39 -5.23 -11.13 18.57
CA GLY A 39 -5.60 -10.89 17.18
C GLY A 39 -6.97 -11.45 16.79
N LEU A 40 -7.80 -11.84 17.76
CA LEU A 40 -9.06 -12.56 17.50
C LEU A 40 -10.31 -11.67 17.53
N ASP A 41 -10.24 -10.46 18.09
CA ASP A 41 -11.36 -9.52 18.15
C ASP A 41 -10.91 -8.06 17.97
N ILE A 42 -11.86 -7.16 17.76
CA ILE A 42 -11.63 -5.72 17.69
C ILE A 42 -11.61 -5.15 19.11
N GLU A 43 -10.47 -4.58 19.52
CA GLU A 43 -10.32 -3.88 20.80
C GLU A 43 -10.88 -2.46 20.71
N ILE A 44 -10.52 -1.74 19.64
CA ILE A 44 -10.95 -0.35 19.42
C ILE A 44 -11.64 -0.27 18.06
N GLU A 45 -12.95 -0.04 18.12
CA GLU A 45 -13.79 0.05 16.93
C GLU A 45 -13.65 1.42 16.24
N ASN A 46 -13.19 1.36 14.98
CA ASN A 46 -13.31 2.33 13.89
C ASN A 46 -13.54 3.82 14.15
N VAL A 47 -12.57 4.59 13.64
CA VAL A 47 -12.78 5.90 13.02
C VAL A 47 -12.84 5.68 11.51
N ALA A 48 -13.92 6.01 10.80
CA ALA A 48 -13.94 5.89 9.33
C ALA A 48 -13.11 7.02 8.70
N THR A 49 -12.37 6.76 7.61
CA THR A 49 -11.55 7.80 6.92
C THR A 49 -12.37 8.96 6.32
N GLY A 50 -13.71 8.94 6.43
CA GLY A 50 -14.63 9.80 5.68
C GLY A 50 -14.64 9.54 4.16
N ARG A 51 -13.67 8.76 3.65
CA ARG A 51 -13.47 8.38 2.25
C ARG A 51 -13.99 6.96 2.01
N GLY A 52 -14.54 6.73 0.83
CA GLY A 52 -15.00 5.44 0.34
C GLY A 52 -14.50 5.20 -1.07
N GLN A 53 -14.85 4.05 -1.65
CA GLN A 53 -14.34 3.58 -2.94
C GLN A 53 -12.81 3.43 -2.95
N LEU A 54 -12.29 2.97 -1.81
CA LEU A 54 -10.88 2.60 -1.61
C LEU A 54 -10.81 1.14 -1.15
N GLU A 55 -9.83 0.40 -1.64
CA GLU A 55 -9.60 -1.00 -1.31
C GLU A 55 -8.11 -1.36 -1.31
N SER A 56 -7.84 -2.67 -1.20
CA SER A 56 -6.49 -3.24 -1.16
C SER A 56 -5.50 -2.53 -0.21
N PRO A 57 -5.87 -2.27 1.06
CA PRO A 57 -5.05 -1.41 1.92
C PRO A 57 -3.76 -2.09 2.38
N VAL A 58 -2.68 -1.32 2.39
CA VAL A 58 -1.35 -1.74 2.88
C VAL A 58 -0.75 -0.63 3.73
N ILE A 59 -0.28 -0.97 4.94
CA ILE A 59 0.47 -0.04 5.80
C ILE A 59 1.91 -0.52 5.95
N PHE A 60 2.84 0.42 5.89
CA PHE A 60 4.20 0.25 6.41
C PHE A 60 4.63 1.52 7.15
N LYS A 61 5.64 1.38 8.00
CA LYS A 61 6.23 2.48 8.77
C LYS A 61 7.74 2.53 8.52
N GLN A 62 8.25 3.72 8.22
CA GLN A 62 9.67 3.98 8.10
C GLN A 62 10.00 5.35 8.70
N ASP A 63 11.09 5.43 9.47
CA ASP A 63 11.56 6.67 10.07
C ASP A 63 10.47 7.42 10.85
N ASN A 64 9.68 6.66 11.63
CA ASN A 64 8.50 7.11 12.39
C ASN A 64 7.35 7.69 11.55
N LYS A 65 7.37 7.53 10.23
CA LYS A 65 6.29 7.93 9.34
C LYS A 65 5.52 6.71 8.85
N TYR A 66 4.23 6.69 9.09
CA TYR A 66 3.32 5.67 8.56
C TYR A 66 2.93 6.05 7.13
N THR A 67 2.85 5.05 6.25
CA THR A 67 2.34 5.18 4.89
C THR A 67 1.20 4.19 4.69
N LEU A 68 0.02 4.66 4.33
CA LEU A 68 -1.13 3.84 3.93
C LEU A 68 -1.32 3.93 2.42
N MET A 69 -1.13 2.82 1.73
CA MET A 69 -1.38 2.63 0.31
C MET A 69 -2.74 1.99 0.10
N VAL A 70 -3.46 2.41 -0.94
CA VAL A 70 -4.78 1.87 -1.32
C VAL A 70 -4.97 1.96 -2.83
N SER A 71 -5.78 1.07 -3.39
CA SER A 71 -6.34 1.27 -4.73
C SER A 71 -7.71 1.93 -4.66
N HIS A 72 -8.15 2.48 -5.78
CA HIS A 72 -9.57 2.70 -6.00
C HIS A 72 -10.29 1.40 -6.32
N THR A 73 -11.63 1.41 -6.27
CA THR A 73 -12.47 0.24 -6.55
C THR A 73 -12.85 0.17 -8.02
N SER A 74 -12.16 -0.68 -8.78
CA SER A 74 -12.39 -0.89 -10.23
C SER A 74 -12.54 -2.37 -10.61
N GLY A 75 -12.84 -3.22 -9.62
CA GLY A 75 -12.88 -4.67 -9.82
C GLY A 75 -11.48 -5.19 -10.14
N TRP A 76 -11.35 -5.96 -11.23
CA TRP A 76 -10.05 -6.52 -11.65
C TRP A 76 -9.18 -5.54 -12.45
N ALA A 77 -9.73 -4.41 -12.92
CA ALA A 77 -8.94 -3.43 -13.66
C ALA A 77 -8.01 -2.67 -12.71
N SER A 78 -6.75 -2.48 -13.12
CA SER A 78 -5.77 -1.67 -12.41
C SER A 78 -6.16 -0.18 -12.44
N ASN A 79 -5.69 0.58 -11.45
CA ASN A 79 -5.89 2.02 -11.35
C ASN A 79 -4.66 2.68 -10.71
N ASP A 80 -4.60 4.01 -10.78
CA ASP A 80 -3.56 4.76 -10.09
C ASP A 80 -3.81 4.69 -8.57
N ASN A 81 -3.04 3.82 -7.91
CA ASN A 81 -3.11 3.63 -6.48
C ASN A 81 -2.55 4.88 -5.80
N VAL A 82 -3.16 5.22 -4.68
CA VAL A 82 -2.87 6.43 -3.92
C VAL A 82 -2.38 6.07 -2.53
N TYR A 83 -1.67 7.00 -1.92
CA TYR A 83 -1.24 6.84 -0.54
C TYR A 83 -1.44 8.11 0.28
N VAL A 84 -1.31 7.92 1.60
CA VAL A 84 -1.19 9.01 2.55
C VAL A 84 -0.13 8.69 3.60
N GLN A 85 0.53 9.73 4.11
CA GLN A 85 1.53 9.62 5.17
C GLN A 85 1.10 10.39 6.41
N ALA A 86 1.42 9.86 7.59
CA ALA A 86 1.10 10.48 8.87
C ALA A 86 2.07 10.05 9.98
N ASP A 87 2.11 10.81 11.08
CA ASP A 87 2.96 10.51 12.24
C ASP A 87 2.31 9.51 13.21
N SER A 88 1.04 9.16 12.99
CA SER A 88 0.33 8.11 13.73
C SER A 88 -0.71 7.40 12.88
N ILE A 89 -1.06 6.17 13.27
CA ILE A 89 -2.15 5.40 12.65
C ILE A 89 -3.48 6.17 12.66
N ALA A 90 -3.76 6.90 13.75
CA ALA A 90 -4.98 7.69 13.88
C ALA A 90 -5.06 8.82 12.84
N GLU A 91 -3.92 9.47 12.55
CA GLU A 91 -3.84 10.56 11.59
C GLU A 91 -3.95 10.10 10.12
N LEU A 92 -3.56 8.86 9.79
CA LEU A 92 -3.79 8.28 8.46
C LEU A 92 -5.26 8.40 8.05
N MET A 93 -6.17 8.34 9.03
CA MET A 93 -7.61 8.41 8.79
C MET A 93 -8.10 9.77 8.33
N ASN A 94 -7.36 10.84 8.64
CA ASN A 94 -7.68 12.21 8.27
C ASN A 94 -6.97 12.64 6.98
N GLY A 95 -6.15 11.76 6.42
CA GLY A 95 -5.29 12.05 5.29
C GLY A 95 -6.05 12.29 3.98
N SER A 96 -5.47 13.15 3.13
CA SER A 96 -5.90 13.31 1.74
C SER A 96 -5.19 12.29 0.86
N PHE A 97 -5.93 11.30 0.34
CA PHE A 97 -5.45 10.31 -0.62
C PHE A 97 -5.30 10.93 -2.02
N SER A 98 -4.38 11.88 -2.16
CA SER A 98 -4.17 12.67 -3.38
C SER A 98 -2.78 12.49 -3.99
N LEU A 99 -1.93 11.64 -3.39
CA LEU A 99 -0.60 11.35 -3.89
C LEU A 99 -0.62 9.98 -4.58
N PHE A 100 -0.16 9.93 -5.82
CA PHE A 100 -0.04 8.68 -6.58
C PHE A 100 1.23 7.93 -6.19
N LEU A 101 1.14 6.60 -6.13
CA LEU A 101 2.30 5.73 -5.88
C LEU A 101 3.22 5.61 -7.10
N ALA A 102 2.67 5.66 -8.30
CA ALA A 102 3.41 5.61 -9.56
C ALA A 102 3.05 6.83 -10.43
N PRO A 103 3.75 7.09 -11.54
CA PRO A 103 3.32 8.12 -12.49
C PRO A 103 1.86 7.91 -12.89
N GLU A 104 1.07 8.98 -12.84
CA GLU A 104 -0.37 8.96 -13.18
C GLU A 104 -0.59 8.41 -14.60
N GLY A 105 -1.63 7.59 -14.77
CA GLY A 105 -1.95 6.92 -16.02
C GLY A 105 -1.15 5.63 -16.30
N THR A 106 -0.18 5.27 -15.45
CA THR A 106 0.46 3.95 -15.51
C THR A 106 -0.39 2.86 -14.84
N HIS A 107 -1.45 3.25 -14.12
CA HIS A 107 -2.29 2.34 -13.34
C HIS A 107 -1.47 1.53 -12.34
N THR A 108 -0.53 2.21 -11.66
CA THR A 108 0.43 1.57 -10.74
C THR A 108 1.25 0.48 -11.45
N PHE A 109 1.78 0.80 -12.61
CA PHE A 109 2.48 -0.15 -13.49
C PHE A 109 1.62 -1.37 -13.89
N ASP A 110 0.34 -1.11 -14.15
CA ASP A 110 -0.71 -2.10 -14.38
C ASP A 110 -0.79 -3.14 -13.24
N SER A 111 -0.96 -2.67 -12.00
CA SER A 111 -1.08 -3.53 -10.82
C SER A 111 -1.96 -2.92 -9.72
N GLN A 112 -2.33 -3.74 -8.73
CA GLN A 112 -3.03 -3.35 -7.52
C GLN A 112 -2.19 -3.70 -6.30
N CYS A 113 -2.03 -2.77 -5.35
CA CYS A 113 -1.22 -2.99 -4.15
C CYS A 113 -1.78 -4.14 -3.29
N HIS A 114 -0.88 -4.96 -2.74
CA HIS A 114 -1.25 -6.12 -1.92
C HIS A 114 -0.48 -6.15 -0.60
N TYR A 115 0.83 -5.88 -0.63
CA TYR A 115 1.67 -5.93 0.56
C TYR A 115 2.91 -5.03 0.43
N ALA A 116 3.53 -4.72 1.57
CA ALA A 116 4.82 -4.04 1.64
C ALA A 116 5.78 -4.97 2.37
N PHE A 117 6.68 -5.61 1.64
CA PHE A 117 7.57 -6.64 2.21
C PHE A 117 8.78 -5.99 2.88
N PRO A 118 9.01 -6.22 4.19
CA PRO A 118 10.14 -5.62 4.89
C PRO A 118 11.48 -6.24 4.46
N LEU A 119 12.47 -5.39 4.27
CA LEU A 119 13.88 -5.71 4.03
C LEU A 119 14.74 -5.04 5.10
N SER A 120 15.83 -5.70 5.50
CA SER A 120 16.70 -5.17 6.55
C SER A 120 17.85 -4.35 6.00
N GLY A 121 17.93 -3.09 6.45
CA GLY A 121 19.11 -2.24 6.31
C GLY A 121 19.35 -1.74 4.89
N VAL A 122 18.28 -1.48 4.13
CA VAL A 122 18.36 -0.92 2.77
C VAL A 122 19.15 0.38 2.79
N SER A 123 20.01 0.58 1.80
CA SER A 123 20.85 1.76 1.63
C SER A 123 20.33 2.69 0.52
N GLY A 124 20.73 3.96 0.56
CA GLY A 124 20.35 4.96 -0.43
C GLY A 124 18.97 5.59 -0.16
N ASN A 125 18.31 6.05 -1.23
CA ASN A 125 17.01 6.74 -1.15
C ASN A 125 15.81 5.78 -1.32
N TYR A 126 15.96 4.54 -0.84
CA TYR A 126 14.93 3.52 -0.93
C TYR A 126 14.35 3.23 0.45
N SER A 127 13.11 2.78 0.45
CA SER A 127 12.44 2.25 1.62
C SER A 127 13.07 0.93 2.06
N ASN A 128 12.98 0.61 3.35
CA ASN A 128 13.16 -0.73 3.90
C ASN A 128 12.01 -1.68 3.52
N PHE A 129 11.17 -1.31 2.55
CA PHE A 129 10.06 -2.12 2.07
C PHE A 129 10.08 -2.21 0.54
N VAL A 130 9.68 -3.36 0.03
CA VAL A 130 9.39 -3.59 -1.39
C VAL A 130 7.88 -3.57 -1.57
N TYR A 131 7.41 -2.78 -2.53
CA TYR A 131 6.02 -2.83 -2.97
C TYR A 131 5.75 -4.21 -3.58
N MET A 132 4.65 -4.84 -3.16
CA MET A 132 4.11 -6.02 -3.80
C MET A 132 2.70 -5.72 -4.26
N GLY A 133 2.48 -5.82 -5.57
CA GLY A 133 1.16 -5.76 -6.18
C GLY A 133 0.91 -6.94 -7.10
N ASP A 134 -0.37 -7.11 -7.43
CA ASP A 134 -0.86 -8.13 -8.35
C ASP A 134 -1.29 -7.46 -9.66
N ARG A 135 -0.92 -8.06 -10.79
CA ARG A 135 -1.47 -7.77 -12.10
C ARG A 135 -2.52 -8.81 -12.43
N TYR A 136 -3.78 -8.45 -12.20
CA TYR A 136 -4.89 -9.37 -12.42
C TYR A 136 -5.20 -9.52 -13.90
N ILE A 137 -5.15 -10.76 -14.38
CA ILE A 137 -5.59 -11.11 -15.74
C ILE A 137 -6.99 -11.74 -15.63
N ASN A 138 -8.05 -10.97 -15.85
CA ASN A 138 -9.43 -11.49 -15.82
C ASN A 138 -9.99 -11.57 -17.25
N PRO A 139 -10.58 -12.72 -17.69
CA PRO A 139 -10.98 -13.89 -16.90
C PRO A 139 -9.90 -14.95 -16.62
N GLY A 140 -8.69 -14.82 -17.17
CA GLY A 140 -7.61 -15.81 -17.02
C GLY A 140 -6.84 -15.70 -15.70
N LEU A 141 -7.51 -15.76 -14.54
CA LEU A 141 -6.91 -15.42 -13.25
C LEU A 141 -5.66 -16.25 -12.91
N ASN A 142 -5.56 -17.47 -13.45
CA ASN A 142 -4.39 -18.33 -13.33
C ASN A 142 -3.14 -17.81 -14.05
N ASN A 143 -3.29 -16.82 -14.93
CA ASN A 143 -2.21 -16.13 -15.63
C ASN A 143 -1.88 -14.78 -14.99
N SER A 144 -2.47 -14.44 -13.83
CA SER A 144 -2.13 -13.21 -13.12
C SER A 144 -0.66 -13.21 -12.72
N GLU A 145 -0.06 -12.03 -12.73
CA GLU A 145 1.37 -11.85 -12.50
C GLU A 145 1.61 -11.01 -11.24
N TYR A 146 2.88 -10.95 -10.83
CA TYR A 146 3.33 -10.13 -9.71
C TYR A 146 4.05 -8.88 -10.22
N CYS A 147 3.70 -7.72 -9.68
CA CYS A 147 4.44 -6.48 -9.87
C CYS A 147 5.11 -6.11 -8.54
N TRP A 148 6.39 -6.46 -8.39
CA TRP A 148 7.17 -6.10 -7.23
C TRP A 148 8.21 -5.08 -7.60
N THR A 149 8.31 -3.98 -6.85
CA THR A 149 9.26 -2.91 -7.16
C THR A 149 9.76 -2.22 -5.88
N PRO A 150 11.03 -1.77 -5.85
CA PRO A 150 11.52 -0.94 -4.77
C PRO A 150 10.68 0.34 -4.63
N ILE A 151 10.52 0.80 -3.38
CA ILE A 151 9.85 2.07 -3.09
C ILE A 151 10.94 3.13 -2.89
N ASN A 152 10.93 4.18 -3.70
CA ASN A 152 11.74 5.38 -3.48
C ASN A 152 11.16 6.21 -2.33
N VAL A 153 12.04 6.76 -1.50
CA VAL A 153 11.70 7.72 -0.45
C VAL A 153 12.36 9.04 -0.80
N THR A 154 11.55 10.09 -0.89
CA THR A 154 12.00 11.45 -1.19
C THR A 154 11.44 12.43 -0.15
N ASN A 155 11.91 13.67 -0.19
CA ASN A 155 11.35 14.73 0.65
C ASN A 155 9.87 15.03 0.36
N SER A 156 9.35 14.61 -0.81
CA SER A 156 7.96 14.80 -1.22
C SER A 156 7.07 13.58 -0.97
N GLY A 157 7.60 12.52 -0.35
CA GLY A 157 6.87 11.31 0.01
C GLY A 157 7.48 10.05 -0.59
N VAL A 158 6.65 9.09 -0.98
CA VAL A 158 7.08 7.82 -1.58
C VAL A 158 6.63 7.71 -3.03
N SER A 159 7.39 6.98 -3.83
CA SER A 159 7.00 6.58 -5.18
C SER A 159 7.58 5.22 -5.53
N LEU A 160 6.89 4.47 -6.39
CA LEU A 160 7.39 3.22 -6.93
C LEU A 160 8.53 3.48 -7.91
N MET A 161 9.55 2.64 -7.85
CA MET A 161 10.65 2.72 -8.80
C MET A 161 10.18 2.24 -10.18
N ASP A 162 10.37 3.09 -11.19
CA ASP A 162 10.14 2.74 -12.58
C ASP A 162 11.32 1.87 -13.09
N ALA A 163 11.12 0.54 -13.10
CA ALA A 163 12.12 -0.41 -13.54
C ALA A 163 11.46 -1.71 -14.06
N HIS A 164 12.03 -2.29 -15.11
CA HIS A 164 11.62 -3.62 -15.62
C HIS A 164 12.21 -4.76 -14.80
N THR A 165 13.47 -4.59 -14.39
CA THR A 165 14.16 -5.57 -13.57
C THR A 165 14.88 -4.86 -12.45
N TRP A 166 14.98 -5.56 -11.32
CA TRP A 166 15.77 -5.10 -10.20
C TRP A 166 16.41 -6.29 -9.48
N THR A 167 17.51 -6.01 -8.79
CA THR A 167 18.14 -6.95 -7.87
C THR A 167 18.37 -6.25 -6.54
N PHE A 168 18.35 -7.03 -5.45
CA PHE A 168 18.74 -6.56 -4.13
C PHE A 168 19.94 -7.38 -3.65
N LYS A 169 21.11 -6.74 -3.55
CA LYS A 169 22.35 -7.39 -3.15
C LYS A 169 23.16 -6.44 -2.29
N ASN A 170 23.76 -6.95 -1.22
CA ASN A 170 24.56 -6.15 -0.28
C ASN A 170 23.81 -4.90 0.22
N LYS A 171 22.50 -5.03 0.46
CA LYS A 171 21.61 -3.95 0.93
C LYS A 171 21.34 -2.82 -0.08
N GLU A 172 21.70 -3.01 -1.33
CA GLU A 172 21.51 -2.03 -2.40
C GLU A 172 20.57 -2.58 -3.48
N PHE A 173 19.74 -1.69 -4.02
CA PHE A 173 18.95 -1.97 -5.21
C PHE A 173 19.72 -1.58 -6.46
N VAL A 174 19.71 -2.47 -7.45
CA VAL A 174 20.16 -2.18 -8.82
C VAL A 174 18.98 -2.38 -9.75
N THR A 175 18.62 -1.35 -10.51
CA THR A 175 17.41 -1.30 -11.34
C THR A 175 17.76 -1.07 -12.80
N GLN A 176 17.03 -1.68 -13.73
CA GLN A 176 17.23 -1.52 -15.17
C GLN A 176 15.90 -1.50 -15.94
N GLY A 177 15.90 -0.77 -17.05
CA GLY A 177 14.71 -0.55 -17.89
C GLY A 177 13.74 0.48 -17.29
N SER A 178 12.65 0.71 -17.98
CA SER A 178 11.56 1.60 -17.57
C SER A 178 10.27 1.10 -18.19
N TRP A 179 9.18 1.10 -17.44
CA TRP A 179 7.84 0.63 -17.79
C TRP A 179 7.33 1.16 -19.14
N ASN A 180 7.73 2.38 -19.51
CA ASN A 180 7.34 3.02 -20.77
C ASN A 180 8.21 2.65 -22.00
N GLN A 181 9.19 1.74 -21.88
CA GLN A 181 9.91 1.24 -23.05
C GLN A 181 9.18 0.00 -23.60
N GLU A 182 8.54 0.17 -24.75
CA GLU A 182 8.05 -0.94 -25.58
C GLU A 182 9.18 -1.98 -25.77
N ILE A 183 8.85 -3.26 -25.56
CA ILE A 183 9.71 -4.39 -25.91
C ILE A 183 9.66 -4.62 -27.42
#